data_AF-A0A1Y2BIL4-F1
#
_entry.id   AF-A0A1Y2BIL4-F1
#
_cell.length_a   1.000
_cell.length_b   1.000
_cell.length_c   1.000
_cell.angle_alpha   90.00
_cell.angle_beta   90.00
_cell.angle_gamma   90.00
#
_symmetry.space_group_name_H-M   'P 1'
#
loop_
_entity.id
_entity.type
_entity.pdbx_description
1 polymer ?
#
loop_
_entity_poly.entity_id
_entity_poly.type
_entity_poly.pdbx_seq_one_letter_code
_entity_poly.pdbx_strand_id
1 'polypeptide(L)'
;MLNSFITIGDVAEASLRFTVVLDPLSEAAQKISSILKVLSKIPGVSIKLLLNPVPMLEDLPIKRFYRYVFQEEVHYDSQGKRVAAQAQFKNIPTEPLLTLGLDVPRAWVVRAVDSVHDLDNLKLDALKPGQNVDAIFQLNNILVEGHARELHSSTPPRGAQFILGTPSKPHIVDTITMTNLGYLQLKANPGVWQLRLREGRSNQVYQIDSVPDKYMGKGGESKGDGYATVVVDSFEGVTIYPVVKKRVGMEAEDVLEPDPVGAVWDQLKSRVWGDSKKGVQTTASNVTINIFSVASGHLYERFMGIMMLSVMRNTKSPVKFWLIENFLSPKFMSFVPHLAKEYGFEYEFITYNWPHWLRATTRKERTIWAYKILFLDVLFPVGLDKVIFVDADQVVRTDMKELVELDLEGAVYGYTPMGDSRPEMEGFRFWKTGYWANHLQGRPYHISALYVIDLKRFRQLLAGDRLRQQYQMLSSDPNSLANLDQDLPNNMIHEIPIFSLPKEWLWCETWCADNELRTAKTIDLCNNPLTKEPKLKRAKRIIKEWTELDNEVQAVADRVEADAAKAIGQKRHDEL
;
A
#
# COMPACT_ATOMS: atom_id res chain seq x y z
N MET A 1 7.45 28.39 -39.35
CA MET A 1 7.47 27.06 -38.71
C MET A 1 8.75 26.35 -39.14
N LEU A 2 9.77 26.36 -38.31
CA LEU A 2 10.99 25.58 -38.54
C LEU A 2 10.66 24.11 -38.27
N ASN A 3 10.35 23.35 -39.33
CA ASN A 3 10.14 21.91 -39.27
C ASN A 3 11.50 21.19 -39.14
N SER A 4 12.22 21.43 -38.05
CA SER A 4 13.42 20.66 -37.74
C SER A 4 13.01 19.31 -37.15
N PHE A 5 13.04 18.27 -37.97
CA PHE A 5 12.88 16.88 -37.54
C PHE A 5 14.18 16.12 -37.78
N ILE A 6 14.42 15.10 -36.95
CA ILE A 6 15.54 14.19 -37.08
C ILE A 6 15.00 12.91 -37.72
N THR A 7 15.67 12.40 -38.76
CA THR A 7 15.34 11.10 -39.36
C THR A 7 16.48 10.13 -39.11
N ILE A 8 16.14 8.93 -38.67
CA ILE A 8 17.08 7.83 -38.43
C ILE A 8 16.58 6.62 -39.22
N GLY A 9 17.49 5.92 -39.92
CA GLY A 9 17.16 4.80 -40.80
C GLY A 9 16.66 5.26 -42.19
N ASP A 10 16.65 4.33 -43.15
CA ASP A 10 16.20 4.59 -44.52
C ASP A 10 14.68 4.37 -44.63
N VAL A 11 13.95 5.41 -45.03
CA VAL A 11 12.49 5.37 -45.18
C VAL A 11 12.07 4.44 -46.32
N ALA A 12 12.87 4.36 -47.40
CA ALA A 12 12.55 3.56 -48.57
C ALA A 12 12.59 2.06 -48.25
N GLU A 13 13.61 1.64 -47.49
CA GLU A 13 13.85 0.24 -47.09
C GLU A 13 13.15 -0.15 -45.78
N ALA A 14 12.56 0.81 -45.07
CA ALA A 14 11.93 0.56 -43.77
C ALA A 14 10.60 -0.18 -43.90
N SER A 15 10.51 -1.32 -43.22
CA SER A 15 9.26 -2.06 -42.96
C SER A 15 8.45 -1.46 -41.81
N LEU A 16 9.13 -0.81 -40.84
CA LEU A 16 8.51 -0.14 -39.70
C LEU A 16 8.89 1.34 -39.70
N ARG A 17 7.88 2.22 -39.67
CA ARG A 17 8.06 3.68 -39.69
C ARG A 17 7.42 4.31 -38.46
N PHE A 18 8.25 4.89 -37.60
CA PHE A 18 7.80 5.58 -36.39
C PHE A 18 7.85 7.09 -36.62
N THR A 19 6.75 7.80 -36.32
CA THR A 19 6.77 9.26 -36.17
C THR A 19 6.55 9.57 -34.70
N VAL A 20 7.51 10.26 -34.09
CA VAL A 20 7.51 10.53 -32.66
C VAL A 20 7.52 12.03 -32.45
N VAL A 21 6.54 12.52 -31.70
CA VAL A 21 6.49 13.92 -31.24
C VAL A 21 6.80 13.90 -29.75
N LEU A 22 7.86 14.60 -29.35
CA LEU A 22 8.37 14.52 -27.99
C LEU A 22 8.74 15.90 -27.46
N ASP A 23 8.23 16.25 -26.29
CA ASP A 23 8.79 17.37 -25.53
C ASP A 23 10.09 16.90 -24.84
N PRO A 24 11.27 17.41 -25.23
CA PRO A 24 12.54 17.00 -24.63
C PRO A 24 12.64 17.29 -23.13
N LEU A 25 11.81 18.19 -22.60
CA LEU A 25 11.79 18.55 -21.17
C LEU A 25 10.75 17.76 -20.37
N SER A 26 10.12 16.74 -20.97
CA SER A 26 9.17 15.87 -20.27
C SER A 26 9.85 14.67 -19.59
N GLU A 27 9.29 14.19 -18.48
CA GLU A 27 9.71 12.93 -17.86
C GLU A 27 9.58 11.72 -18.81
N ALA A 28 8.57 11.74 -19.69
CA ALA A 28 8.36 10.71 -20.70
C ALA A 28 9.52 10.64 -21.70
N ALA A 29 10.13 11.77 -22.06
CA ALA A 29 11.27 11.81 -22.97
C ALA A 29 12.47 11.04 -22.45
N GLN A 30 12.69 11.00 -21.13
CA GLN A 30 13.78 10.23 -20.53
C GLN A 30 13.65 8.72 -20.81
N LYS A 31 12.42 8.19 -20.83
CA LYS A 31 12.12 6.79 -21.14
C LYS A 31 12.13 6.54 -22.64
N ILE A 32 11.36 7.33 -23.38
CA ILE A 32 11.15 7.14 -24.81
C ILE A 32 12.48 7.28 -25.57
N SER A 33 13.36 8.21 -25.21
CA SER A 33 14.68 8.34 -25.85
C SER A 33 15.51 7.06 -25.81
N SER A 34 15.49 6.34 -24.68
CA SER A 34 16.21 5.06 -24.53
C SER A 34 15.60 3.98 -25.43
N ILE A 35 14.27 3.92 -25.51
CA ILE A 35 13.55 2.97 -26.37
C ILE A 35 13.82 3.25 -27.85
N LEU A 36 13.73 4.52 -28.28
CA LEU A 36 14.01 4.92 -29.67
C LEU A 36 15.43 4.59 -30.09
N LYS A 37 16.40 4.72 -29.17
CA LYS A 37 17.79 4.33 -29.44
C LYS A 37 17.88 2.86 -29.81
N VAL A 38 17.24 1.96 -29.04
CA VAL A 38 17.24 0.53 -29.36
C VAL A 38 16.48 0.23 -30.64
N LEU A 39 15.29 0.81 -30.83
CA LEU A 39 14.50 0.64 -32.06
C LEU A 39 15.28 1.08 -33.31
N SER A 40 16.07 2.14 -33.22
CA SER A 40 16.88 2.64 -34.34
C SER A 40 17.97 1.66 -34.82
N LYS A 41 18.29 0.64 -34.02
CA LYS A 41 19.28 -0.40 -34.36
C LYS A 41 18.65 -1.60 -35.06
N ILE A 42 17.33 -1.74 -35.02
CA ILE A 42 16.63 -2.86 -35.64
C ILE A 42 16.62 -2.66 -37.16
N PRO A 43 17.13 -3.61 -37.96
CA PRO A 43 17.09 -3.52 -39.42
C PRO A 43 15.66 -3.31 -39.95
N GLY A 44 15.50 -2.42 -40.92
CA GLY A 44 14.20 -2.09 -41.49
C GLY A 44 13.34 -1.14 -40.65
N VAL A 45 13.90 -0.49 -39.62
CA VAL A 45 13.23 0.58 -38.87
C VAL A 45 13.66 1.96 -39.36
N SER A 46 12.68 2.85 -39.57
CA SER A 46 12.91 4.29 -39.73
C SER A 46 12.15 5.08 -38.66
N ILE A 47 12.81 6.08 -38.06
CA ILE A 47 12.26 6.95 -37.01
C ILE A 47 12.36 8.40 -37.47
N LYS A 48 11.22 9.09 -37.47
CA LYS A 48 11.10 10.54 -37.62
C LYS A 48 10.79 11.15 -36.25
N LEU A 49 11.75 11.86 -35.67
CA LEU A 49 11.61 12.52 -34.36
C LEU A 49 11.37 14.02 -34.53
N LEU A 50 10.29 14.51 -33.96
CA LEU A 50 9.93 15.92 -33.85
C LEU A 50 10.04 16.33 -32.39
N LEU A 51 10.88 17.31 -32.09
CA LEU A 51 10.99 17.87 -30.75
C LEU A 51 10.02 19.05 -30.63
N ASN A 52 9.10 18.97 -29.67
CA ASN A 52 8.05 19.97 -29.45
C ASN A 52 8.04 20.41 -27.98
N PRO A 53 8.99 21.27 -27.57
CA PRO A 53 9.05 21.76 -26.20
C PRO A 53 7.91 22.72 -25.87
N VAL A 54 7.50 22.74 -24.60
CA VAL A 54 6.59 23.76 -24.09
C VAL A 54 7.32 25.12 -24.07
N PRO A 55 6.75 26.19 -24.66
CA PRO A 55 7.46 27.47 -24.83
C PRO A 55 7.65 28.25 -23.53
N MET A 56 6.80 28.03 -22.53
CA MET A 56 6.86 28.70 -21.22
C MET A 56 6.88 27.67 -20.11
N LEU A 57 7.86 27.77 -19.23
CA LEU A 57 8.02 26.93 -18.05
C LEU A 57 7.84 27.80 -16.82
N GLU A 58 6.91 27.42 -15.96
CA GLU A 58 6.71 28.07 -14.65
C GLU A 58 7.72 27.56 -13.62
N ASP A 59 8.15 26.30 -13.77
CA ASP A 59 9.01 25.56 -12.85
C ASP A 59 10.01 24.67 -13.60
N LEU A 60 11.00 24.14 -12.88
CA LEU A 60 11.91 23.11 -13.40
C LEU A 60 11.10 21.85 -13.79
N PRO A 61 11.08 21.45 -15.07
CA PRO A 61 10.15 20.42 -15.56
C PRO A 61 10.62 18.98 -15.25
N ILE A 62 11.93 18.78 -15.08
CA ILE A 62 12.53 17.49 -14.74
C ILE A 62 13.22 17.60 -13.38
N LYS A 63 12.72 16.88 -12.38
CA LYS A 63 13.24 16.85 -11.01
C LYS A 63 13.86 15.50 -10.65
N ARG A 64 14.27 14.72 -11.66
CA ARG A 64 14.80 13.35 -11.48
C ARG A 64 15.90 13.00 -12.49
N PHE A 65 16.77 12.09 -12.08
CA PHE A 65 17.65 11.36 -12.99
C PHE A 65 17.01 10.04 -13.42
N TYR A 66 17.26 9.60 -14.64
CA TYR A 66 16.61 8.41 -15.18
C TYR A 66 17.56 7.54 -16.02
N ARG A 67 17.41 6.23 -15.88
CA ARG A 67 18.09 5.20 -16.69
C ARG A 67 17.09 4.09 -16.99
N TYR A 68 16.96 3.75 -18.26
CA TYR A 68 16.15 2.62 -18.69
C TYR A 68 17.01 1.36 -18.76
N VAL A 69 16.58 0.28 -18.11
CA VAL A 69 17.31 -1.00 -18.12
C VAL A 69 16.86 -1.81 -19.33
N PHE A 70 17.49 -1.53 -20.47
CA PHE A 70 17.24 -2.27 -21.70
C PHE A 70 18.55 -2.34 -22.50
N GLN A 71 19.09 -3.55 -22.64
CA GLN A 71 20.32 -3.78 -23.41
C GLN A 71 19.97 -3.94 -24.89
N GLU A 72 20.72 -3.24 -25.74
CA GLU A 72 20.61 -3.33 -27.20
C GLU A 72 20.94 -4.75 -27.69
N GLU A 73 21.90 -5.41 -27.03
CA GLU A 73 22.42 -6.73 -27.38
C GLU A 73 22.67 -7.57 -26.12
N VAL A 74 22.74 -8.89 -26.28
CA VAL A 74 23.10 -9.79 -25.17
C VAL A 74 24.62 -9.76 -24.97
N HIS A 75 25.06 -9.34 -23.79
CA HIS A 75 26.49 -9.30 -23.44
C HIS A 75 26.89 -10.52 -22.61
N TYR A 76 28.12 -10.99 -22.83
CA TYR A 76 28.75 -12.09 -22.09
C TYR A 76 30.06 -11.61 -21.47
N ASP A 77 30.39 -12.11 -20.29
CA ASP A 77 31.68 -11.85 -19.64
C ASP A 77 32.81 -12.71 -20.24
N SER A 78 34.03 -12.54 -19.74
CA SER A 78 35.20 -13.31 -20.19
C SER A 78 35.09 -14.81 -19.93
N GLN A 79 34.13 -15.26 -19.11
CA GLN A 79 33.84 -16.66 -18.82
C GLN A 79 32.66 -17.20 -19.65
N GLY A 80 32.11 -16.39 -20.56
CA GLY A 80 30.95 -16.77 -21.38
C GLY A 80 29.62 -16.75 -20.62
N LYS A 81 29.57 -16.16 -19.42
CA LYS A 81 28.32 -16.00 -18.67
C LYS A 81 27.63 -14.72 -19.10
N ARG A 82 26.30 -14.78 -19.27
CA ARG A 82 25.49 -13.62 -19.61
C ARG A 82 25.60 -12.54 -18.53
N VAL A 83 25.91 -11.32 -18.93
CA VAL A 83 25.94 -10.14 -18.07
C VAL A 83 24.50 -9.62 -17.90
N ALA A 84 24.03 -9.56 -16.66
CA ALA A 84 22.71 -9.02 -16.36
C ALA A 84 22.63 -7.52 -16.70
N ALA A 85 21.48 -7.09 -17.19
CA ALA A 85 21.21 -5.67 -17.39
C ALA A 85 21.07 -4.98 -16.03
N GLN A 86 21.72 -3.82 -15.87
CA GLN A 86 21.70 -3.04 -14.64
C GLN A 86 21.59 -1.54 -14.94
N ALA A 87 20.94 -0.79 -14.05
CA ALA A 87 20.97 0.66 -14.08
C ALA A 87 22.17 1.15 -13.27
N GLN A 88 23.13 1.80 -13.93
CA GLN A 88 24.24 2.46 -13.25
C GLN A 88 24.15 3.97 -13.44
N PHE A 89 24.13 4.69 -12.33
CA PHE A 89 24.22 6.13 -12.31
C PHE A 89 25.63 6.52 -11.88
N LYS A 90 26.31 7.34 -12.69
CA LYS A 90 27.68 7.82 -12.44
C LYS A 90 27.65 9.33 -12.32
N ASN A 91 28.54 9.89 -11.49
CA ASN A 91 28.70 11.33 -11.30
C ASN A 91 27.38 12.04 -10.95
N ILE A 92 26.56 11.42 -10.10
CA ILE A 92 25.36 12.07 -9.57
C ILE A 92 25.80 13.17 -8.58
N PRO A 93 25.14 14.34 -8.55
CA PRO A 93 25.36 15.33 -7.50
C PRO A 93 25.20 14.72 -6.10
N THR A 94 26.14 14.99 -5.20
CA THR A 94 26.18 14.34 -3.88
C THR A 94 25.45 15.12 -2.79
N GLU A 95 25.26 16.43 -2.98
CA GLU A 95 24.59 17.34 -2.05
C GLU A 95 23.07 17.11 -1.90
N PRO A 96 22.28 16.90 -2.97
CA PRO A 96 20.84 16.74 -2.82
C PRO A 96 20.50 15.40 -2.16
N LEU A 97 19.42 15.39 -1.37
CA LEU A 97 18.79 14.16 -0.90
C LEU A 97 18.08 13.49 -2.08
N LEU A 98 18.36 12.22 -2.31
CA LEU A 98 17.81 11.44 -3.42
C LEU A 98 16.91 10.31 -2.91
N THR A 99 15.90 9.99 -3.70
CA THR A 99 15.04 8.82 -3.50
C THR A 99 15.15 7.92 -4.73
N LEU A 100 15.39 6.63 -4.53
CA LEU A 100 15.42 5.65 -5.61
C LEU A 100 13.99 5.21 -5.95
N GLY A 101 13.54 5.55 -7.16
CA GLY A 101 12.25 5.13 -7.70
C GLY A 101 12.41 4.11 -8.83
N LEU A 102 11.42 3.22 -8.97
CA LEU A 102 11.32 2.27 -10.06
C LEU A 102 10.15 2.62 -10.99
N ASP A 103 10.43 2.72 -12.30
CA ASP A 103 9.41 2.79 -13.36
C ASP A 103 9.28 1.40 -14.01
N VAL A 104 8.36 0.59 -13.48
CA VAL A 104 8.12 -0.80 -13.90
C VAL A 104 6.78 -0.93 -14.62
N PRO A 105 6.60 -1.96 -15.49
CA PRO A 105 5.28 -2.30 -16.03
C PRO A 105 4.24 -2.48 -14.91
N ARG A 106 2.99 -2.07 -15.18
CA ARG A 106 1.92 -2.06 -14.18
C ARG A 106 1.63 -3.43 -13.58
N ALA A 107 1.75 -4.47 -14.40
CA ALA A 107 1.54 -5.84 -13.99
C ALA A 107 2.65 -6.38 -13.06
N TRP A 108 3.74 -5.64 -12.84
CA TRP A 108 4.86 -6.13 -12.04
C TRP A 108 4.70 -5.74 -10.58
N VAL A 109 4.78 -6.74 -9.69
CA VAL A 109 4.91 -6.54 -8.25
C VAL A 109 6.38 -6.65 -7.89
N VAL A 110 7.03 -5.51 -7.68
CA VAL A 110 8.48 -5.42 -7.44
C VAL A 110 8.73 -4.93 -6.02
N ARG A 111 9.73 -5.52 -5.36
CA ARG A 111 10.22 -5.05 -4.05
C ARG A 111 11.74 -5.00 -4.01
N ALA A 112 12.27 -4.16 -3.13
CA ALA A 112 13.67 -4.26 -2.73
C ALA A 112 13.85 -5.55 -1.91
N VAL A 113 14.92 -6.29 -2.19
CA VAL A 113 15.28 -7.52 -1.45
C VAL A 113 16.63 -7.44 -0.78
N ASP A 114 17.51 -6.55 -1.23
CA ASP A 114 18.79 -6.30 -0.60
C ASP A 114 19.22 -4.84 -0.80
N SER A 115 19.60 -4.20 0.30
CA SER A 115 20.23 -2.87 0.35
C SER A 115 20.65 -2.59 1.78
N VAL A 116 21.89 -2.12 1.95
CA VAL A 116 22.37 -1.61 3.26
C VAL A 116 21.93 -0.16 3.49
N HIS A 117 21.63 0.56 2.41
CA HIS A 117 21.32 1.99 2.42
C HIS A 117 19.82 2.24 2.45
N ASP A 118 19.43 3.38 3.03
CA ASP A 118 18.07 3.89 2.99
C ASP A 118 17.77 4.43 1.58
N LEU A 119 17.04 3.65 0.78
CA LEU A 119 16.71 3.98 -0.60
C LEU A 119 15.78 5.20 -0.73
N ASP A 120 15.16 5.62 0.38
CA ASP A 120 14.25 6.76 0.40
C ASP A 120 14.96 8.07 0.74
N ASN A 121 16.09 7.97 1.44
CA ASN A 121 16.87 9.09 1.95
C ASN A 121 18.36 8.94 1.59
N LEU A 122 18.67 8.74 0.30
CA LEU A 122 20.04 8.60 -0.18
C LEU A 122 20.77 9.94 -0.12
N LYS A 123 21.68 10.05 0.85
CA LYS A 123 22.55 11.20 1.06
C LYS A 123 23.99 10.81 0.73
N LEU A 124 24.42 11.10 -0.51
CA LEU A 124 25.66 10.55 -1.06
C LEU A 124 26.93 11.18 -0.47
N ASP A 125 26.87 12.45 -0.03
CA ASP A 125 27.96 13.13 0.68
C ASP A 125 28.23 12.56 2.09
N ALA A 126 27.30 11.80 2.66
CA ALA A 126 27.46 11.10 3.94
C ALA A 126 28.12 9.71 3.80
N LEU A 127 28.34 9.24 2.56
CA LEU A 127 29.00 7.96 2.29
C LEU A 127 30.51 8.06 2.46
N LYS A 128 31.16 6.94 2.80
CA LYS A 128 32.63 6.90 2.85
C LYS A 128 33.21 7.08 1.43
N PRO A 129 34.38 7.72 1.27
CA PRO A 129 35.01 7.84 -0.05
C PRO A 129 35.17 6.48 -0.74
N GLY A 130 34.72 6.38 -1.99
CA GLY A 130 34.76 5.14 -2.78
C GLY A 130 33.63 4.14 -2.48
N GLN A 131 32.75 4.44 -1.54
CA GLN A 131 31.58 3.60 -1.27
C GLN A 131 30.48 3.83 -2.31
N ASN A 132 29.94 2.74 -2.86
CA ASN A 132 28.81 2.76 -3.77
C ASN A 132 27.50 2.50 -3.01
N VAL A 133 26.40 2.89 -3.65
CA VAL A 133 25.04 2.49 -3.27
C VAL A 133 24.62 1.37 -4.20
N ASP A 134 24.45 0.18 -3.63
CA ASP A 134 23.97 -1.00 -4.33
C ASP A 134 22.60 -1.38 -3.77
N ALA A 135 21.67 -1.73 -4.67
CA ALA A 135 20.32 -2.15 -4.33
C ALA A 135 19.87 -3.25 -5.30
N ILE A 136 19.31 -4.33 -4.77
CA ILE A 136 18.77 -5.44 -5.54
C ILE A 136 17.25 -5.46 -5.38
N PHE A 137 16.57 -5.52 -6.52
CA PHE A 137 15.12 -5.64 -6.59
C PHE A 137 14.72 -6.99 -7.19
N GLN A 138 13.58 -7.49 -6.75
CA GLN A 138 13.00 -8.73 -7.24
C GLN A 138 11.61 -8.47 -7.81
N LEU A 139 11.35 -8.99 -9.00
CA LEU A 139 9.99 -9.20 -9.50
C LEU A 139 9.40 -10.39 -8.73
N ASN A 140 8.57 -10.10 -7.74
CA ASN A 140 7.98 -11.11 -6.87
C ASN A 140 6.82 -11.83 -7.55
N ASN A 141 5.98 -11.06 -8.23
CA ASN A 141 4.76 -11.53 -8.85
C ASN A 141 4.44 -10.73 -10.10
N ILE A 142 3.64 -11.36 -10.96
CA ILE A 142 2.95 -10.73 -12.09
C ILE A 142 1.46 -10.70 -11.74
N LEU A 143 0.81 -9.58 -11.97
CA LEU A 143 -0.60 -9.39 -11.67
C LEU A 143 -1.50 -10.12 -12.67
N VAL A 144 -2.53 -10.75 -12.11
CA VAL A 144 -3.77 -11.06 -12.80
C VAL A 144 -4.78 -10.00 -12.38
N GLU A 145 -5.04 -9.04 -13.25
CA GLU A 145 -6.04 -7.98 -13.04
C GLU A 145 -7.38 -8.43 -13.62
N GLY A 146 -8.49 -7.99 -13.03
CA GLY A 146 -9.81 -8.39 -13.47
C GLY A 146 -10.85 -7.28 -13.41
N HIS A 147 -11.84 -7.38 -14.28
CA HIS A 147 -13.04 -6.55 -14.28
C HIS A 147 -14.28 -7.45 -14.24
N ALA A 148 -14.74 -7.75 -13.04
CA ALA A 148 -15.86 -8.66 -12.82
C ALA A 148 -17.21 -7.97 -13.03
N ARG A 149 -18.18 -8.71 -13.57
CA ARG A 149 -19.57 -8.26 -13.76
C ARG A 149 -20.58 -9.37 -13.51
N GLU A 150 -21.78 -8.99 -13.09
CA GLU A 150 -22.93 -9.88 -13.02
C GLU A 150 -23.54 -10.09 -14.41
N LEU A 151 -23.94 -11.34 -14.72
CA LEU A 151 -24.39 -11.75 -16.04
C LEU A 151 -25.61 -10.95 -16.55
N HIS A 152 -26.59 -10.70 -15.68
CA HIS A 152 -27.87 -10.10 -16.09
C HIS A 152 -27.87 -8.57 -16.03
N SER A 153 -27.31 -7.99 -14.98
CA SER A 153 -27.29 -6.54 -14.76
C SER A 153 -26.06 -5.86 -15.35
N SER A 154 -25.01 -6.61 -15.68
CA SER A 154 -23.67 -6.08 -15.99
C SER A 154 -23.08 -5.18 -14.89
N THR A 155 -23.61 -5.27 -13.67
CA THR A 155 -23.09 -4.52 -12.51
C THR A 155 -21.90 -5.23 -11.89
N PRO A 156 -20.94 -4.50 -11.31
CA PRO A 156 -19.87 -5.09 -10.50
C PRO A 156 -20.43 -5.96 -9.35
N PRO A 157 -20.01 -7.23 -9.19
CA PRO A 157 -20.41 -8.08 -8.07
C PRO A 157 -19.62 -7.65 -6.82
N ARG A 158 -20.01 -6.53 -6.21
CA ARG A 158 -19.29 -5.91 -5.10
C ARG A 158 -19.07 -6.88 -3.94
N GLY A 159 -17.87 -6.86 -3.36
CA GLY A 159 -17.54 -7.74 -2.23
C GLY A 159 -17.34 -9.20 -2.58
N ALA A 160 -17.63 -9.64 -3.82
CA ALA A 160 -17.36 -11.00 -4.26
C ALA A 160 -15.87 -11.29 -4.14
N GLN A 161 -15.58 -12.39 -3.44
CA GLN A 161 -14.23 -12.83 -3.14
C GLN A 161 -13.82 -13.90 -4.13
N PHE A 162 -12.64 -13.72 -4.71
CA PHE A 162 -12.02 -14.68 -5.61
C PHE A 162 -10.77 -15.25 -4.99
N ILE A 163 -10.51 -16.51 -5.27
CA ILE A 163 -9.24 -17.18 -4.94
C ILE A 163 -8.56 -17.64 -6.22
N LEU A 164 -7.23 -17.61 -6.20
CA LEU A 164 -6.38 -18.15 -7.24
C LEU A 164 -5.46 -19.21 -6.62
N GLY A 165 -5.35 -20.35 -7.30
CA GLY A 165 -4.49 -21.44 -6.87
C GLY A 165 -4.15 -22.41 -7.98
N THR A 166 -3.59 -23.55 -7.59
CA THR A 166 -3.25 -24.67 -8.48
C THR A 166 -4.17 -25.86 -8.19
N PRO A 167 -4.19 -26.90 -9.04
CA PRO A 167 -4.95 -28.13 -8.75
C PRO A 167 -4.56 -28.79 -7.40
N SER A 168 -3.31 -28.69 -6.98
CA SER A 168 -2.82 -29.26 -5.71
C SER A 168 -3.06 -28.36 -4.51
N LYS A 169 -3.11 -27.04 -4.71
CA LYS A 169 -3.41 -26.04 -3.67
C LYS A 169 -4.40 -25.01 -4.23
N PRO A 170 -5.72 -25.28 -4.16
CA PRO A 170 -6.73 -24.43 -4.79
C PRO A 170 -6.81 -22.99 -4.25
N HIS A 171 -6.33 -22.76 -3.04
CA HIS A 171 -6.29 -21.45 -2.39
C HIS A 171 -4.84 -21.07 -2.07
N ILE A 172 -4.27 -20.17 -2.88
CA ILE A 172 -2.92 -19.62 -2.67
C ILE A 172 -2.98 -18.13 -2.35
N VAL A 173 -3.77 -17.40 -3.14
CA VAL A 173 -4.03 -15.97 -2.92
C VAL A 173 -5.53 -15.71 -3.07
N ASP A 174 -6.02 -14.68 -2.41
CA ASP A 174 -7.39 -14.22 -2.51
C ASP A 174 -7.46 -12.71 -2.72
N THR A 175 -8.63 -12.25 -3.15
CA THR A 175 -8.92 -10.84 -3.38
C THR A 175 -10.41 -10.57 -3.25
N ILE A 176 -10.77 -9.29 -3.24
CA ILE A 176 -12.15 -8.81 -3.14
C ILE A 176 -12.42 -7.90 -4.34
N THR A 177 -13.61 -8.02 -4.92
CA THR A 177 -14.05 -7.19 -6.04
C THR A 177 -14.50 -5.82 -5.57
N MET A 178 -13.90 -4.76 -6.11
CA MET A 178 -14.31 -3.36 -5.91
C MET A 178 -15.62 -3.06 -6.65
N THR A 179 -16.40 -2.09 -6.16
CA THR A 179 -17.53 -1.56 -6.94
C THR A 179 -17.03 -0.72 -8.12
N ASN A 180 -15.92 0.00 -7.95
CA ASN A 180 -15.29 0.72 -9.07
C ASN A 180 -14.84 -0.27 -10.17
N LEU A 181 -15.53 -0.25 -11.31
CA LEU A 181 -15.21 -1.02 -12.52
C LEU A 181 -15.16 -2.55 -12.34
N GLY A 182 -15.73 -3.09 -11.24
CA GLY A 182 -15.58 -4.50 -10.90
C GLY A 182 -14.12 -4.93 -10.72
N TYR A 183 -13.26 -3.98 -10.35
CA TYR A 183 -11.82 -4.21 -10.37
C TYR A 183 -11.40 -5.19 -9.27
N LEU A 184 -10.52 -6.12 -9.61
CA LEU A 184 -9.85 -7.04 -8.70
C LEU A 184 -8.42 -7.28 -9.18
N GLN A 185 -7.54 -7.66 -8.26
CA GLN A 185 -6.18 -8.08 -8.62
C GLN A 185 -5.73 -9.27 -7.77
N LEU A 186 -5.02 -10.19 -8.39
CA LEU A 186 -4.42 -11.37 -7.78
C LEU A 186 -2.94 -11.43 -8.16
N LYS A 187 -2.11 -11.86 -7.22
CA LYS A 187 -0.65 -11.99 -7.42
C LYS A 187 -0.33 -13.41 -7.87
N ALA A 188 0.23 -13.54 -9.05
CA ALA A 188 0.59 -14.83 -9.63
C ALA A 188 2.05 -14.85 -10.11
N ASN A 189 2.50 -16.00 -10.58
CA ASN A 189 3.75 -16.17 -11.30
C ASN A 189 3.47 -16.95 -12.60
N PRO A 190 4.41 -17.01 -13.56
CA PRO A 190 4.19 -17.73 -14.80
C PRO A 190 3.71 -19.16 -14.56
N GLY A 191 2.60 -19.54 -15.20
CA GLY A 191 1.97 -20.84 -14.99
C GLY A 191 0.47 -20.86 -15.29
N VAL A 192 -0.12 -22.05 -15.10
CA VAL A 192 -1.56 -22.30 -15.27
C VAL A 192 -2.24 -22.32 -13.91
N TRP A 193 -3.21 -21.43 -13.73
CA TRP A 193 -3.90 -21.18 -12.47
C TRP A 193 -5.39 -21.53 -12.58
N GLN A 194 -5.99 -21.81 -11.43
CA GLN A 194 -7.44 -22.01 -11.26
C GLN A 194 -8.02 -20.84 -10.46
N LEU A 195 -8.92 -20.08 -11.09
CA LEU A 195 -9.71 -19.04 -10.44
C LEU A 195 -11.03 -19.64 -9.95
N ARG A 196 -11.38 -19.38 -8.69
CA ARG A 196 -12.63 -19.81 -8.06
C ARG A 196 -13.25 -18.67 -7.25
N LEU A 197 -14.54 -18.78 -6.97
CA LEU A 197 -15.13 -17.99 -5.87
C LEU A 197 -14.65 -18.57 -4.54
N ARG A 198 -14.32 -17.71 -3.59
CA ARG A 198 -13.94 -18.13 -2.25
C ARG A 198 -15.10 -18.87 -1.59
N GLU A 199 -14.80 -19.98 -0.91
CA GLU A 199 -15.79 -20.66 -0.07
C GLU A 199 -16.40 -19.71 0.97
N GLY A 200 -17.68 -19.89 1.25
CA GLY A 200 -18.48 -18.97 2.07
C GLY A 200 -19.46 -18.16 1.23
N ARG A 201 -19.79 -16.96 1.70
CA ARG A 201 -20.86 -16.10 1.17
C ARG A 201 -20.75 -15.85 -0.34
N SER A 202 -19.54 -15.63 -0.85
CA SER A 202 -19.32 -15.40 -2.29
C SER A 202 -19.76 -16.59 -3.15
N ASN A 203 -19.40 -17.81 -2.78
CA ASN A 203 -19.79 -19.03 -3.49
C ASN A 203 -21.24 -19.45 -3.21
N GLN A 204 -21.84 -19.01 -2.10
CA GLN A 204 -23.27 -19.22 -1.80
C GLN A 204 -24.16 -18.33 -2.68
N VAL A 205 -23.78 -17.06 -2.85
CA VAL A 205 -24.56 -16.10 -3.64
C VAL A 205 -24.30 -16.27 -5.13
N TYR A 206 -23.04 -16.42 -5.53
CA TYR A 206 -22.63 -16.44 -6.93
C TYR A 206 -22.12 -17.80 -7.40
N GLN A 207 -22.16 -17.99 -8.72
CA GLN A 207 -21.40 -18.99 -9.44
C GLN A 207 -20.70 -18.33 -10.64
N ILE A 208 -19.50 -18.78 -10.97
CA ILE A 208 -18.76 -18.30 -12.15
C ILE A 208 -19.46 -18.86 -13.40
N ASP A 209 -19.83 -17.96 -14.31
CA ASP A 209 -20.38 -18.30 -15.61
C ASP A 209 -19.27 -18.44 -16.65
N SER A 210 -18.41 -17.42 -16.77
CA SER A 210 -17.26 -17.43 -17.68
C SER A 210 -16.15 -16.49 -17.19
N VAL A 211 -14.92 -16.71 -17.65
CA VAL A 211 -13.79 -15.80 -17.40
C VAL A 211 -13.03 -15.54 -18.71
N PRO A 212 -13.56 -14.66 -19.58
CA PRO A 212 -12.83 -14.15 -20.74
C PRO A 212 -11.51 -13.50 -20.36
N ASP A 213 -10.52 -13.61 -21.22
CA ASP A 213 -9.29 -12.82 -21.18
C ASP A 213 -9.07 -12.12 -22.53
N LYS A 214 -8.02 -11.29 -22.64
CA LYS A 214 -7.70 -10.52 -23.84
C LYS A 214 -7.45 -11.38 -25.10
N TYR A 215 -7.06 -12.64 -24.93
CA TYR A 215 -6.66 -13.53 -26.03
C TYR A 215 -7.74 -14.57 -26.38
N MET A 216 -8.62 -14.91 -25.44
CA MET A 216 -9.72 -15.85 -25.61
C MET A 216 -11.06 -15.13 -25.67
N GLY A 217 -11.63 -15.00 -26.88
CA GLY A 217 -12.95 -14.37 -27.13
C GLY A 217 -14.14 -15.05 -26.43
N LYS A 218 -13.94 -16.29 -25.94
CA LYS A 218 -14.76 -16.96 -24.94
C LYS A 218 -13.79 -17.65 -23.96
N GLY A 219 -13.29 -16.93 -22.96
CA GLY A 219 -12.37 -17.53 -21.98
C GLY A 219 -13.02 -18.69 -21.24
N GLY A 220 -12.16 -19.57 -20.71
CA GLY A 220 -12.51 -20.91 -20.25
C GLY A 220 -13.87 -20.96 -19.55
N GLU A 221 -14.82 -21.67 -20.17
CA GLU A 221 -16.08 -22.01 -19.51
C GLU A 221 -15.73 -22.58 -18.13
N SER A 222 -16.47 -22.14 -17.10
CA SER A 222 -16.39 -22.77 -15.79
C SER A 222 -16.60 -24.27 -16.01
N LYS A 223 -15.54 -25.07 -15.85
CA LYS A 223 -15.67 -26.52 -15.94
C LYS A 223 -16.68 -26.94 -14.86
N GLY A 224 -17.36 -28.08 -15.04
CA GLY A 224 -18.35 -28.57 -14.06
C GLY A 224 -17.87 -28.59 -12.60
N ASP A 225 -16.55 -28.53 -12.38
CA ASP A 225 -15.85 -28.46 -11.11
C ASP A 225 -15.76 -27.04 -10.49
N GLY A 226 -16.43 -26.04 -11.05
CA GLY A 226 -16.61 -24.70 -10.47
C GLY A 226 -15.38 -23.79 -10.50
N TYR A 227 -14.48 -23.98 -11.46
CA TYR A 227 -13.29 -23.13 -11.64
C TYR A 227 -13.08 -22.73 -13.09
N ALA A 228 -12.41 -21.59 -13.29
CA ALA A 228 -11.93 -21.14 -14.58
C ALA A 228 -10.39 -21.21 -14.65
N THR A 229 -9.84 -21.50 -15.83
CA THR A 229 -8.40 -21.53 -16.05
C THR A 229 -7.89 -20.14 -16.41
N VAL A 230 -6.83 -19.69 -15.74
CA VAL A 230 -6.11 -18.45 -16.06
C VAL A 230 -4.65 -18.79 -16.33
N VAL A 231 -4.11 -18.35 -17.47
CA VAL A 231 -2.73 -18.65 -17.87
C VAL A 231 -1.92 -17.37 -17.83
N VAL A 232 -0.84 -17.37 -17.02
CA VAL A 232 0.14 -16.28 -16.98
C VAL A 232 1.37 -16.72 -17.76
N ASP A 233 1.56 -16.19 -18.96
CA ASP A 233 2.66 -16.54 -19.88
C ASP A 233 3.44 -15.33 -20.39
N SER A 234 3.06 -14.11 -19.97
CA SER A 234 3.65 -12.85 -20.39
C SER A 234 4.02 -11.96 -19.21
N PHE A 235 5.07 -11.15 -19.39
CA PHE A 235 5.44 -10.07 -18.47
C PHE A 235 4.42 -8.92 -18.45
N GLU A 236 3.49 -8.86 -19.40
CA GLU A 236 2.39 -7.89 -19.39
C GLU A 236 1.28 -8.24 -18.39
N GLY A 237 1.36 -9.41 -17.75
CA GLY A 237 0.30 -9.95 -16.91
C GLY A 237 -0.91 -10.42 -17.71
N VAL A 238 -2.03 -10.59 -17.02
CA VAL A 238 -3.27 -11.07 -17.61
C VAL A 238 -4.41 -10.20 -17.14
N THR A 239 -5.23 -9.72 -18.08
CA THR A 239 -6.49 -9.05 -17.77
C THR A 239 -7.64 -10.00 -18.04
N ILE A 240 -8.39 -10.34 -17.00
CA ILE A 240 -9.58 -11.20 -17.06
C ILE A 240 -10.87 -10.39 -16.90
N TYR A 241 -11.98 -10.91 -17.38
CA TYR A 241 -13.30 -10.27 -17.30
C TYR A 241 -14.34 -11.20 -16.68
N PRO A 242 -14.21 -11.61 -15.40
CA PRO A 242 -15.08 -12.62 -14.81
C PRO A 242 -16.56 -12.24 -14.91
N VAL A 243 -17.37 -13.16 -15.41
CA VAL A 243 -18.83 -13.04 -15.41
C VAL A 243 -19.37 -14.00 -14.36
N VAL A 244 -20.10 -13.48 -13.39
CA VAL A 244 -20.76 -14.26 -12.34
C VAL A 244 -22.27 -14.17 -12.49
N LYS A 245 -22.99 -15.21 -12.09
CA LYS A 245 -24.45 -15.20 -11.99
C LYS A 245 -24.86 -15.57 -10.57
N LYS A 246 -25.91 -14.92 -10.06
CA LYS A 246 -26.48 -15.30 -8.77
C LYS A 246 -27.05 -16.72 -8.87
N ARG A 247 -26.95 -17.48 -7.79
CA ARG A 247 -27.59 -18.80 -7.68
C ARG A 247 -29.09 -18.61 -7.48
N VAL A 248 -29.86 -19.64 -7.86
CA VAL A 248 -31.31 -19.64 -7.73
C VAL A 248 -31.70 -19.46 -6.25
N GLY A 249 -32.56 -18.48 -5.96
CA GLY A 249 -33.00 -18.15 -4.60
C GLY A 249 -32.10 -17.15 -3.86
N MET A 250 -31.00 -16.69 -4.47
CA MET A 250 -30.07 -15.70 -3.90
C MET A 250 -30.14 -14.35 -4.62
N GLU A 251 -31.16 -14.11 -5.46
CA GLU A 251 -31.24 -12.95 -6.36
C GLU A 251 -31.26 -11.62 -5.60
N ALA A 252 -31.86 -11.59 -4.40
CA ALA A 252 -31.95 -10.42 -3.53
C ALA A 252 -30.74 -10.27 -2.57
N GLU A 253 -29.86 -11.26 -2.48
CA GLU A 253 -28.80 -11.30 -1.48
C GLU A 253 -27.58 -10.46 -1.88
N ASP A 254 -26.91 -9.87 -0.90
CA ASP A 254 -25.61 -9.21 -1.03
C ASP A 254 -24.53 -10.00 -0.29
N VAL A 255 -23.31 -10.03 -0.84
CA VAL A 255 -22.14 -10.69 -0.22
C VAL A 255 -21.64 -9.92 0.99
N LEU A 256 -21.87 -8.62 1.06
CA LEU A 256 -21.44 -7.74 2.17
C LEU A 256 -22.45 -7.68 3.32
N GLU A 257 -23.65 -8.25 3.14
CA GLU A 257 -24.65 -8.35 4.20
C GLU A 257 -24.37 -9.58 5.09
N PRO A 258 -24.53 -9.45 6.42
CA PRO A 258 -24.37 -10.60 7.33
C PRO A 258 -25.44 -11.65 7.02
N ASP A 259 -25.07 -12.94 7.14
CA ASP A 259 -26.05 -14.01 7.03
C ASP A 259 -27.22 -13.76 7.99
N PRO A 260 -28.48 -13.95 7.54
CA PRO A 260 -29.62 -13.92 8.44
C PRO A 260 -29.34 -14.85 9.63
N VAL A 261 -29.78 -14.43 10.81
CA VAL A 261 -29.57 -15.05 12.15
C VAL A 261 -29.80 -16.58 12.21
N GLY A 262 -30.37 -17.20 11.17
CA GLY A 262 -30.55 -18.65 11.02
C GLY A 262 -29.26 -19.48 10.88
N ALA A 263 -28.18 -18.97 10.28
CA ALA A 263 -26.94 -19.77 10.11
C ALA A 263 -26.17 -19.99 11.43
N VAL A 264 -26.33 -19.07 12.38
CA VAL A 264 -25.76 -19.17 13.72
C VAL A 264 -26.45 -20.29 14.53
N TRP A 265 -27.74 -20.55 14.27
CA TRP A 265 -28.47 -21.63 14.94
C TRP A 265 -28.01 -23.02 14.49
N ASP A 266 -27.58 -23.21 13.25
CA ASP A 266 -27.12 -24.53 12.77
C ASP A 266 -25.70 -24.88 13.26
N GLN A 267 -24.82 -23.87 13.44
CA GLN A 267 -23.54 -24.06 14.15
C GLN A 267 -23.71 -24.27 15.67
N LEU A 268 -24.79 -23.74 16.26
CA LEU A 268 -25.17 -24.00 17.65
C LEU A 268 -25.79 -25.39 17.83
N LYS A 269 -26.60 -25.88 16.89
CA LYS A 269 -27.18 -27.24 16.95
C LYS A 269 -26.12 -28.34 16.87
N SER A 270 -25.05 -28.16 16.11
CA SER A 270 -23.91 -29.10 16.11
C SER A 270 -23.10 -29.08 17.41
N ARG A 271 -23.32 -28.09 18.29
CA ARG A 271 -22.70 -27.99 19.63
C ARG A 271 -23.64 -28.36 20.78
N VAL A 272 -24.95 -28.52 20.53
CA VAL A 272 -25.98 -28.77 21.56
C VAL A 272 -26.42 -30.25 21.61
N TRP A 273 -26.19 -31.05 20.56
CA TRP A 273 -26.41 -32.50 20.59
C TRP A 273 -25.10 -33.30 20.61
N GLY A 274 -24.38 -33.22 21.73
CA GLY A 274 -23.13 -33.95 21.95
C GLY A 274 -22.67 -33.89 23.41
N ASP A 275 -23.41 -34.61 24.25
CA ASP A 275 -23.05 -35.10 25.59
C ASP A 275 -22.67 -34.12 26.73
N SER A 276 -22.96 -34.56 27.95
CA SER A 276 -23.30 -33.74 29.11
C SER A 276 -22.13 -33.50 30.08
N LYS A 277 -22.20 -32.35 30.77
CA LYS A 277 -21.52 -31.97 32.05
C LYS A 277 -20.05 -31.51 31.99
N LYS A 278 -19.87 -30.19 31.92
CA LYS A 278 -19.14 -29.35 32.90
C LYS A 278 -19.39 -27.88 32.55
N GLY A 279 -19.79 -27.09 33.55
CA GLY A 279 -20.05 -25.66 33.37
C GLY A 279 -18.81 -24.94 32.88
N VAL A 280 -18.80 -24.57 31.61
CA VAL A 280 -17.81 -23.67 31.04
C VAL A 280 -18.24 -22.26 31.44
N GLN A 281 -17.52 -21.68 32.40
CA GLN A 281 -17.40 -20.23 32.49
C GLN A 281 -17.08 -19.74 31.08
N THR A 282 -17.95 -18.91 30.50
CA THR A 282 -17.65 -18.11 29.32
C THR A 282 -16.47 -17.20 29.65
N THR A 283 -15.26 -17.72 29.47
CA THR A 283 -14.05 -16.91 29.35
C THR A 283 -14.31 -15.98 28.18
N ALA A 284 -14.28 -14.66 28.46
CA ALA A 284 -14.33 -13.62 27.45
C ALA A 284 -13.45 -14.02 26.25
N SER A 285 -14.05 -14.11 25.06
CA SER A 285 -13.26 -14.25 23.84
C SER A 285 -12.30 -13.06 23.81
N ASN A 286 -10.99 -13.30 23.96
CA ASN A 286 -9.98 -12.25 23.90
C ASN A 286 -10.08 -11.58 22.52
N VAL A 287 -10.61 -10.37 22.47
CA VAL A 287 -10.72 -9.55 21.26
C VAL A 287 -9.30 -9.20 20.80
N THR A 288 -8.91 -9.65 19.62
CA THR A 288 -7.61 -9.32 19.02
C THR A 288 -7.60 -7.87 18.55
N ILE A 289 -6.59 -7.11 18.98
CA ILE A 289 -6.35 -5.75 18.52
C ILE A 289 -5.63 -5.81 17.17
N ASN A 290 -6.23 -5.24 16.13
CA ASN A 290 -5.65 -5.19 14.80
C ASN A 290 -5.17 -3.77 14.51
N ILE A 291 -3.86 -3.60 14.33
CA ILE A 291 -3.25 -2.29 14.04
C ILE A 291 -2.57 -2.37 12.69
N PHE A 292 -2.76 -1.37 11.83
CA PHE A 292 -1.97 -1.23 10.61
C PHE A 292 -1.16 0.05 10.61
N SER A 293 0.01 -0.02 9.98
CA SER A 293 0.97 1.08 9.96
C SER A 293 1.85 1.03 8.72
N VAL A 294 2.48 2.15 8.39
CA VAL A 294 3.37 2.32 7.24
C VAL A 294 4.54 3.21 7.63
N ALA A 295 5.73 2.86 7.15
CA ALA A 295 6.95 3.64 7.31
C ALA A 295 7.68 3.69 5.97
N SER A 296 8.47 4.75 5.78
CA SER A 296 9.34 4.94 4.63
C SER A 296 10.64 5.59 5.12
N GLY A 297 11.74 4.89 4.91
CA GLY A 297 13.06 5.25 5.41
C GLY A 297 13.36 4.75 6.83
N HIS A 298 14.66 4.57 7.10
CA HIS A 298 15.17 3.88 8.29
C HIS A 298 14.78 4.58 9.60
N LEU A 299 14.65 5.90 9.60
CA LEU A 299 14.24 6.64 10.80
C LEU A 299 12.79 6.32 11.20
N TYR A 300 11.87 6.27 10.22
CA TYR A 300 10.47 5.93 10.50
C TYR A 300 10.30 4.45 10.83
N GLU A 301 11.13 3.57 10.27
CA GLU A 301 11.16 2.15 10.65
C GLU A 301 11.61 1.95 12.10
N ARG A 302 12.64 2.69 12.55
CA ARG A 302 13.03 2.72 13.95
C ARG A 302 11.89 3.19 14.85
N PHE A 303 11.21 4.27 14.47
CA PHE A 303 10.03 4.72 15.21
C PHE A 303 8.92 3.67 15.22
N MET A 304 8.67 2.98 14.11
CA MET A 304 7.67 1.92 14.03
C MET A 304 7.96 0.78 15.02
N GLY A 305 9.23 0.38 15.17
CA GLY A 305 9.61 -0.61 16.19
C GLY A 305 9.30 -0.15 17.62
N ILE A 306 9.52 1.14 17.92
CA ILE A 306 9.17 1.76 19.21
C ILE A 306 7.65 1.82 19.38
N MET A 307 6.90 2.20 18.34
CA MET A 307 5.44 2.23 18.35
C MET A 307 4.87 0.85 18.67
N MET A 308 5.35 -0.20 17.97
CA MET A 308 4.95 -1.58 18.22
C MET A 308 5.22 -2.00 19.66
N LEU A 309 6.43 -1.74 20.18
CA LEU A 309 6.76 -2.03 21.57
C LEU A 309 5.87 -1.26 22.56
N SER A 310 5.59 0.02 22.30
CA SER A 310 4.75 0.84 23.17
C SER A 310 3.32 0.30 23.26
N VAL A 311 2.76 -0.22 22.16
CA VAL A 311 1.47 -0.93 22.17
C VAL A 311 1.56 -2.18 23.03
N MET A 312 2.56 -3.04 22.80
CA MET A 312 2.69 -4.32 23.51
C MET A 312 2.88 -4.15 25.01
N ARG A 313 3.57 -3.09 25.46
CA ARG A 313 3.72 -2.78 26.89
C ARG A 313 2.42 -2.35 27.57
N ASN A 314 1.44 -1.84 26.82
CA ASN A 314 0.22 -1.25 27.36
C ASN A 314 -1.03 -2.10 27.15
N THR A 315 -0.91 -3.32 26.61
CA THR A 315 -2.06 -4.23 26.46
C THR A 315 -1.72 -5.65 26.87
N LYS A 316 -2.74 -6.37 27.34
CA LYS A 316 -2.68 -7.83 27.57
C LYS A 316 -3.46 -8.61 26.51
N SER A 317 -4.13 -7.90 25.61
CA SER A 317 -4.91 -8.50 24.54
C SER A 317 -3.98 -8.99 23.42
N PRO A 318 -4.35 -10.04 22.67
CA PRO A 318 -3.61 -10.42 21.48
C PRO A 318 -3.56 -9.26 20.49
N VAL A 319 -2.39 -9.00 19.91
CA VAL A 319 -2.19 -7.93 18.92
C VAL A 319 -1.72 -8.53 17.60
N LYS A 320 -2.32 -8.05 16.50
CA LYS A 320 -1.85 -8.32 15.14
C LYS A 320 -1.49 -7.02 14.42
N PHE A 321 -0.26 -6.92 13.94
CA PHE A 321 0.23 -5.79 13.13
C PHE A 321 0.15 -6.09 11.63
N TRP A 322 -0.50 -5.20 10.89
CA TRP A 322 -0.62 -5.26 9.44
C TRP A 322 0.26 -4.19 8.81
N LEU A 323 1.33 -4.58 8.10
CA LEU A 323 2.37 -3.66 7.66
C LEU A 323 2.38 -3.54 6.13
N ILE A 324 2.33 -2.31 5.60
CA ILE A 324 2.33 -2.07 4.15
C ILE A 324 3.74 -2.27 3.59
N GLU A 325 4.00 -3.42 2.97
CA GLU A 325 5.36 -3.81 2.56
C GLU A 325 5.95 -2.98 1.41
N ASN A 326 5.12 -2.27 0.63
CA ASN A 326 5.57 -1.47 -0.52
C ASN A 326 6.64 -0.43 -0.17
N PHE A 327 6.69 0.00 1.09
CA PHE A 327 7.49 1.14 1.55
C PHE A 327 8.56 0.75 2.57
N LEU A 328 8.56 -0.51 3.03
CA LEU A 328 9.51 -0.99 4.02
C LEU A 328 10.82 -1.42 3.38
N SER A 329 11.92 -1.18 4.11
CA SER A 329 13.24 -1.65 3.77
C SER A 329 13.36 -3.16 3.95
N PRO A 330 14.22 -3.83 3.16
CA PRO A 330 14.52 -5.25 3.36
C PRO A 330 15.04 -5.55 4.77
N LYS A 331 15.81 -4.62 5.35
CA LYS A 331 16.35 -4.75 6.71
C LYS A 331 15.23 -4.76 7.75
N PHE A 332 14.26 -3.86 7.65
CA PHE A 332 13.17 -3.83 8.62
C PHE A 332 12.22 -5.03 8.45
N MET A 333 11.90 -5.42 7.22
CA MET A 333 11.07 -6.61 6.96
C MET A 333 11.68 -7.89 7.53
N SER A 334 13.01 -8.05 7.48
CA SER A 334 13.70 -9.19 8.10
C SER A 334 13.80 -9.08 9.62
N PHE A 335 13.68 -7.88 10.19
CA PHE A 335 13.71 -7.63 11.64
C PHE A 335 12.37 -7.86 12.34
N VAL A 336 11.23 -7.52 11.70
CA VAL A 336 9.86 -7.69 12.26
C VAL A 336 9.59 -9.09 12.85
N PRO A 337 9.98 -10.22 12.22
CA PRO A 337 9.78 -11.55 12.80
C PRO A 337 10.46 -11.73 14.17
N HIS A 338 11.61 -11.08 14.39
CA HIS A 338 12.33 -11.12 15.67
C HIS A 338 11.62 -10.29 16.74
N LEU A 339 11.08 -9.12 16.38
CA LEU A 339 10.23 -8.32 17.27
C LEU A 339 8.95 -9.08 17.64
N ALA A 340 8.32 -9.73 16.68
CA ALA A 340 7.11 -10.54 16.90
C ALA A 340 7.35 -11.67 17.90
N LYS A 341 8.49 -12.35 17.77
CA LYS A 341 8.90 -13.41 18.69
C LYS A 341 9.22 -12.88 20.09
N GLU A 342 9.93 -11.76 20.18
CA GLU A 342 10.32 -11.16 21.47
C GLU A 342 9.11 -10.64 22.25
N TYR A 343 8.21 -9.93 21.58
CA TYR A 343 7.10 -9.22 22.22
C TYR A 343 5.76 -9.95 22.14
N GLY A 344 5.69 -11.10 21.45
CA GLY A 344 4.52 -11.97 21.45
C GLY A 344 3.32 -11.43 20.66
N PHE A 345 3.57 -10.83 19.49
CA PHE A 345 2.50 -10.38 18.58
C PHE A 345 2.48 -11.16 17.27
N GLU A 346 1.33 -11.14 16.60
CA GLU A 346 1.20 -11.61 15.22
C GLU A 346 1.44 -10.46 14.24
N TYR A 347 1.90 -10.78 13.03
CA TYR A 347 2.05 -9.77 11.99
C TYR A 347 1.71 -10.34 10.61
N GLU A 348 1.39 -9.44 9.69
CA GLU A 348 1.21 -9.75 8.28
C GLU A 348 1.67 -8.59 7.41
N PHE A 349 2.50 -8.89 6.41
CA PHE A 349 2.87 -7.95 5.37
C PHE A 349 1.78 -7.91 4.32
N ILE A 350 1.17 -6.74 4.13
CA ILE A 350 0.08 -6.53 3.18
C ILE A 350 0.54 -5.61 2.05
N THR A 351 0.04 -5.88 0.85
CA THR A 351 0.25 -5.00 -0.30
C THR A 351 -0.88 -5.13 -1.29
N TYR A 352 -1.13 -4.03 -1.99
CA TYR A 352 -2.04 -3.90 -3.11
C TYR A 352 -1.33 -3.09 -4.18
N ASN A 353 -1.36 -3.47 -5.46
CA ASN A 353 -0.78 -2.64 -6.50
C ASN A 353 -1.72 -1.49 -6.86
N TRP A 354 -1.14 -0.35 -7.25
CA TRP A 354 -1.92 0.81 -7.67
C TRP A 354 -2.76 0.48 -8.92
N PRO A 355 -4.10 0.57 -8.87
CA PRO A 355 -4.93 0.20 -10.02
C PRO A 355 -4.65 1.04 -11.26
N HIS A 356 -4.66 0.41 -12.43
CA HIS A 356 -4.31 1.04 -13.70
C HIS A 356 -5.20 2.24 -14.10
N TRP A 357 -6.44 2.26 -13.59
CA TRP A 357 -7.47 3.26 -13.86
C TRP A 357 -7.46 4.44 -12.86
N LEU A 358 -6.82 4.27 -11.70
CA LEU A 358 -6.74 5.31 -10.67
C LEU A 358 -5.55 6.22 -10.98
N ARG A 359 -5.74 7.55 -10.94
CA ARG A 359 -4.68 8.51 -11.27
C ARG A 359 -3.51 8.35 -10.31
N ALA A 360 -2.36 7.91 -10.81
CA ALA A 360 -1.15 7.76 -10.00
C ALA A 360 -0.50 9.12 -9.69
N THR A 361 0.32 9.15 -8.64
CA THR A 361 1.19 10.28 -8.32
C THR A 361 2.66 9.85 -8.34
N THR A 362 3.53 10.76 -8.76
CA THR A 362 4.99 10.55 -8.78
C THR A 362 5.65 10.87 -7.44
N ARG A 363 4.95 11.59 -6.54
CA ARG A 363 5.46 11.94 -5.20
C ARG A 363 5.25 10.78 -4.24
N LYS A 364 6.33 10.15 -3.77
CA LYS A 364 6.30 8.98 -2.88
C LYS A 364 5.49 9.21 -1.60
N GLU A 365 5.64 10.37 -0.95
CA GLU A 365 4.86 10.74 0.25
C GLU A 365 3.35 10.71 0.00
N ARG A 366 2.90 11.25 -1.14
CA ARG A 366 1.48 11.30 -1.52
C ARG A 366 0.97 9.92 -1.87
N THR A 367 1.81 9.06 -2.46
CA THR A 367 1.50 7.64 -2.62
C THR A 367 1.28 6.99 -1.26
N ILE A 368 2.20 7.15 -0.29
CA ILE A 368 2.05 6.58 1.07
C ILE A 368 0.74 7.04 1.71
N TRP A 369 0.42 8.34 1.66
CA TRP A 369 -0.84 8.88 2.17
C TRP A 369 -2.06 8.27 1.49
N ALA A 370 -2.01 8.06 0.18
CA ALA A 370 -3.09 7.37 -0.53
C ALA A 370 -3.30 5.94 -0.02
N TYR A 371 -2.22 5.20 0.25
CA TYR A 371 -2.32 3.83 0.78
C TYR A 371 -2.91 3.77 2.19
N LYS A 372 -2.77 4.83 2.99
CA LYS A 372 -3.42 4.93 4.30
C LYS A 372 -4.95 4.97 4.20
N ILE A 373 -5.53 5.43 3.09
CA ILE A 373 -6.98 5.71 3.02
C ILE A 373 -7.74 5.06 1.84
N LEU A 374 -7.13 4.96 0.66
CA LEU A 374 -7.85 4.59 -0.58
C LEU A 374 -8.14 3.10 -0.73
N PHE A 375 -7.45 2.24 0.01
CA PHE A 375 -7.49 0.78 -0.19
C PHE A 375 -7.91 -0.01 1.06
N LEU A 376 -8.47 0.66 2.06
CA LEU A 376 -8.86 0.04 3.34
C LEU A 376 -9.85 -1.12 3.17
N ASP A 377 -10.72 -1.09 2.17
CA ASP A 377 -11.71 -2.14 1.89
C ASP A 377 -11.08 -3.42 1.32
N VAL A 378 -9.95 -3.31 0.62
CA VAL A 378 -9.31 -4.41 -0.14
C VAL A 378 -7.96 -4.85 0.41
N LEU A 379 -7.30 -4.05 1.24
CA LEU A 379 -6.01 -4.39 1.86
C LEU A 379 -6.14 -5.51 2.88
N PHE A 380 -7.30 -5.62 3.52
CA PHE A 380 -7.55 -6.58 4.59
C PHE A 380 -8.55 -7.66 4.16
N PRO A 381 -8.46 -8.87 4.72
CA PRO A 381 -9.45 -9.91 4.50
C PRO A 381 -10.87 -9.45 4.88
N VAL A 382 -11.90 -9.95 4.18
CA VAL A 382 -13.31 -9.60 4.46
C VAL A 382 -13.74 -9.91 5.89
N GLY A 383 -13.18 -10.98 6.48
CA GLY A 383 -13.49 -11.38 7.86
C GLY A 383 -12.88 -10.49 8.94
N LEU A 384 -12.05 -9.50 8.58
CA LEU A 384 -11.56 -8.51 9.55
C LEU A 384 -12.60 -7.40 9.71
N ASP A 385 -13.16 -7.29 10.92
CA ASP A 385 -14.25 -6.37 11.24
C ASP A 385 -13.77 -4.93 11.52
N LYS A 386 -12.70 -4.78 12.29
CA LYS A 386 -12.19 -3.47 12.72
C LYS A 386 -10.67 -3.46 12.73
N VAL A 387 -10.07 -2.34 12.34
CA VAL A 387 -8.62 -2.12 12.35
C VAL A 387 -8.31 -0.69 12.79
N ILE A 388 -7.16 -0.47 13.41
CA ILE A 388 -6.71 0.85 13.88
C ILE A 388 -5.47 1.25 13.09
N PHE A 389 -5.46 2.45 12.52
CA PHE A 389 -4.25 3.05 11.99
C PHE A 389 -3.46 3.74 13.11
N VAL A 390 -2.16 3.48 13.19
CA VAL A 390 -1.24 4.22 14.07
C VAL A 390 -0.01 4.66 13.26
N ASP A 391 0.23 5.97 13.17
CA ASP A 391 1.43 6.51 12.52
C ASP A 391 2.71 5.99 13.20
N ALA A 392 3.75 5.76 12.39
CA ALA A 392 4.96 5.08 12.83
C ALA A 392 5.71 5.81 13.96
N ASP A 393 5.59 7.14 14.04
CA ASP A 393 6.25 7.99 15.03
C ASP A 393 5.41 8.29 16.28
N GLN A 394 4.34 7.51 16.50
CA GLN A 394 3.58 7.58 17.74
C GLN A 394 4.15 6.73 18.87
N VAL A 395 3.92 7.19 20.10
CA VAL A 395 4.08 6.38 21.32
C VAL A 395 2.71 6.21 21.99
N VAL A 396 2.34 4.97 22.25
CA VAL A 396 1.06 4.58 22.87
C VAL A 396 1.27 4.34 24.37
N ARG A 397 0.37 4.91 25.20
CA ARG A 397 0.39 4.84 26.68
C ARG A 397 -0.86 4.20 27.28
N THR A 398 -1.74 3.64 26.44
CA THR A 398 -3.03 3.09 26.85
C THR A 398 -3.28 1.75 26.20
N ASP A 399 -4.30 1.02 26.68
CA ASP A 399 -4.74 -0.21 26.04
C ASP A 399 -5.56 0.13 24.78
N MET A 400 -5.00 -0.19 23.61
CA MET A 400 -5.65 0.05 22.31
C MET A 400 -6.96 -0.73 22.13
N LYS A 401 -7.23 -1.71 23.02
CA LYS A 401 -8.53 -2.38 23.09
C LYS A 401 -9.70 -1.41 23.27
N GLU A 402 -9.50 -0.28 23.96
CA GLU A 402 -10.53 0.73 24.13
C GLU A 402 -11.07 1.27 22.79
N LEU A 403 -10.21 1.45 21.77
CA LEU A 403 -10.65 1.85 20.42
C LEU A 403 -11.37 0.71 19.68
N VAL A 404 -11.00 -0.53 19.96
CA VAL A 404 -11.65 -1.69 19.35
C VAL A 404 -13.08 -1.81 19.86
N GLU A 405 -13.31 -1.57 21.14
CA GLU A 405 -14.62 -1.66 21.79
C GLU A 405 -15.48 -0.39 21.64
N LEU A 406 -14.87 0.74 21.24
CA LEU A 406 -15.57 1.99 21.02
C LEU A 406 -16.64 1.85 19.94
N ASP A 407 -17.87 2.26 20.28
CA ASP A 407 -18.97 2.42 19.33
C ASP A 407 -18.74 3.70 18.51
N LEU A 408 -18.76 3.57 17.18
CA LEU A 408 -18.60 4.69 16.25
C LEU A 408 -19.93 5.34 15.86
N GLU A 409 -21.03 4.97 16.53
CA GLU A 409 -22.37 5.54 16.34
C GLU A 409 -22.83 5.47 14.86
N GLY A 410 -22.47 4.37 14.20
CA GLY A 410 -22.80 4.11 12.79
C GLY A 410 -21.86 4.75 11.76
N ALA A 411 -20.85 5.53 12.18
CA ALA A 411 -19.79 6.04 11.31
C ALA A 411 -18.85 4.91 10.85
N VAL A 412 -18.20 5.09 9.68
CA VAL A 412 -17.29 4.06 9.11
C VAL A 412 -15.90 4.10 9.74
N TYR A 413 -15.51 5.27 10.27
CA TYR A 413 -14.24 5.45 10.95
C TYR A 413 -14.35 6.53 12.03
N GLY A 414 -13.48 6.44 13.02
CA GLY A 414 -13.32 7.43 14.08
C GLY A 414 -11.93 8.06 14.02
N TYR A 415 -11.87 9.39 13.91
CA TYR A 415 -10.61 10.15 13.87
C TYR A 415 -10.53 11.10 15.05
N THR A 416 -9.31 11.44 15.47
CA THR A 416 -9.10 12.52 16.43
C THR A 416 -9.23 13.89 15.75
N PRO A 417 -9.94 14.86 16.35
CA PRO A 417 -9.96 16.23 15.85
C PRO A 417 -8.57 16.88 16.03
N MET A 418 -8.23 17.86 15.19
CA MET A 418 -7.00 18.65 15.35
C MET A 418 -6.97 19.35 16.72
N GLY A 419 -5.80 19.31 17.36
CA GLY A 419 -5.55 20.04 18.61
C GLY A 419 -5.75 21.54 18.44
N ASP A 420 -6.45 22.16 19.39
CA ASP A 420 -6.82 23.57 19.37
C ASP A 420 -6.48 24.32 20.68
N SER A 421 -5.76 23.68 21.60
CA SER A 421 -5.48 24.21 22.93
C SER A 421 -4.24 25.11 23.03
N ARG A 422 -3.31 25.08 22.07
CA ARG A 422 -2.12 25.96 22.05
C ARG A 422 -2.39 27.30 21.33
N PRO A 423 -2.50 28.45 22.03
CA PRO A 423 -2.90 29.73 21.42
C PRO A 423 -1.88 30.30 20.43
N GLU A 424 -0.58 30.06 20.63
CA GLU A 424 0.50 30.59 19.79
C GLU A 424 0.41 30.07 18.34
N MET A 425 -0.33 28.98 18.13
CA MET A 425 -0.49 28.35 16.83
C MET A 425 -1.71 28.82 16.05
N GLU A 426 -2.53 29.74 16.57
CA GLU A 426 -3.80 30.14 15.96
C GLU A 426 -3.63 30.57 14.49
N GLY A 427 -2.55 31.30 14.18
CA GLY A 427 -2.25 31.76 12.81
C GLY A 427 -1.96 30.65 11.80
N PHE A 428 -1.64 29.44 12.24
CA PHE A 428 -1.38 28.29 11.37
C PHE A 428 -2.59 27.36 11.20
N ARG A 429 -3.73 27.65 11.86
CA ARG A 429 -4.94 26.84 11.82
C ARG A 429 -5.75 27.08 10.55
N PHE A 430 -5.21 26.65 9.42
CA PHE A 430 -5.81 26.85 8.09
C PHE A 430 -7.23 26.25 7.98
N TRP A 431 -7.57 25.25 8.80
CA TRP A 431 -8.90 24.64 8.82
C TRP A 431 -9.99 25.53 9.44
N LYS A 432 -9.61 26.62 10.12
CA LYS A 432 -10.56 27.60 10.70
C LYS A 432 -10.85 28.78 9.77
N THR A 433 -10.26 28.83 8.59
CA THR A 433 -10.45 29.93 7.63
C THR A 433 -10.74 29.43 6.22
N GLY A 434 -11.14 30.35 5.34
CA GLY A 434 -11.26 30.11 3.91
C GLY A 434 -12.15 28.91 3.53
N TYR A 435 -11.63 28.08 2.62
CA TYR A 435 -12.35 26.91 2.09
C TYR A 435 -12.79 25.94 3.19
N TRP A 436 -11.88 25.56 4.09
CA TRP A 436 -12.16 24.54 5.11
C TRP A 436 -13.22 24.98 6.11
N ALA A 437 -13.18 26.23 6.59
CA ALA A 437 -14.21 26.73 7.50
C ALA A 437 -15.61 26.69 6.86
N ASN A 438 -15.71 27.11 5.61
CA ASN A 438 -16.97 27.11 4.86
C ASN A 438 -17.46 25.68 4.58
N HIS A 439 -16.54 24.78 4.21
CA HIS A 439 -16.87 23.39 3.90
C HIS A 439 -17.29 22.59 5.13
N LEU A 440 -16.58 22.74 6.25
CA LEU A 440 -16.81 21.97 7.47
C LEU A 440 -18.10 22.38 8.20
N GLN A 441 -18.58 23.60 8.02
CA GLN A 441 -19.84 24.10 8.61
C GLN A 441 -19.95 23.86 10.13
N GLY A 442 -18.86 24.15 10.85
CA GLY A 442 -18.77 23.96 12.30
C GLY A 442 -18.37 22.56 12.76
N ARG A 443 -18.22 21.59 11.84
CA ARG A 443 -17.63 20.28 12.17
C ARG A 443 -16.13 20.42 12.43
N PRO A 444 -15.54 19.57 13.29
CA PRO A 444 -14.10 19.54 13.48
C PRO A 444 -13.38 19.14 12.19
N TYR A 445 -12.14 19.61 12.04
CA TYR A 445 -11.20 19.07 11.08
C TYR A 445 -10.35 18.01 11.78
N HIS A 446 -10.29 16.81 11.21
CA HIS A 446 -9.68 15.63 11.81
C HIS A 446 -8.27 15.35 11.29
N ILE A 447 -7.42 14.71 12.10
CA ILE A 447 -6.02 14.38 11.76
C ILE A 447 -5.82 12.88 11.54
N SER A 448 -5.03 12.53 10.52
CA SER A 448 -4.79 11.15 10.05
C SER A 448 -3.64 10.41 10.75
N ALA A 449 -3.26 10.85 11.95
CA ALA A 449 -2.18 10.22 12.73
C ALA A 449 -2.67 8.97 13.47
N LEU A 450 -3.88 9.01 14.01
CA LEU A 450 -4.55 7.90 14.69
C LEU A 450 -6.03 7.88 14.29
N TYR A 451 -6.51 6.73 13.80
CA TYR A 451 -7.92 6.54 13.53
C TYR A 451 -8.32 5.06 13.55
N VAL A 452 -9.57 4.79 13.89
CA VAL A 452 -10.15 3.44 13.92
C VAL A 452 -11.12 3.29 12.76
N ILE A 453 -11.13 2.14 12.10
CA ILE A 453 -11.95 1.85 10.93
C ILE A 453 -12.81 0.64 11.24
N ASP A 454 -14.13 0.81 11.19
CA ASP A 454 -15.07 -0.31 11.11
C ASP A 454 -15.10 -0.79 9.66
N LEU A 455 -14.26 -1.78 9.32
CA LEU A 455 -14.11 -2.30 7.97
C LEU A 455 -15.41 -2.93 7.45
N LYS A 456 -16.20 -3.53 8.33
CA LYS A 456 -17.50 -4.08 7.97
C LYS A 456 -18.43 -2.96 7.49
N ARG A 457 -18.59 -1.90 8.28
CA ARG A 457 -19.40 -0.72 7.92
C ARG A 457 -18.82 0.03 6.72
N PHE A 458 -17.51 0.18 6.65
CA PHE A 458 -16.78 0.82 5.55
C PHE A 458 -17.05 0.15 4.21
N ARG A 459 -17.02 -1.19 4.17
CA ARG A 459 -17.38 -1.99 2.97
C ARG A 459 -18.87 -1.88 2.65
N GLN A 460 -19.75 -2.01 3.65
CA GLN A 460 -21.22 -1.91 3.45
C GLN A 460 -21.65 -0.57 2.84
N LEU A 461 -21.03 0.53 3.26
CA LEU A 461 -21.33 1.87 2.75
C LEU A 461 -20.54 2.27 1.50
N LEU A 462 -19.75 1.34 0.94
CA LEU A 462 -18.88 1.61 -0.22
C LEU A 462 -17.96 2.82 -0.01
N ALA A 463 -17.49 3.02 1.22
CA ALA A 463 -16.70 4.20 1.57
C ALA A 463 -15.40 4.27 0.74
N GLY A 464 -14.71 3.13 0.58
CA GLY A 464 -13.50 3.04 -0.25
C GLY A 464 -13.74 3.45 -1.71
N ASP A 465 -14.84 2.99 -2.31
CA ASP A 465 -15.18 3.32 -3.70
C ASP A 465 -15.48 4.81 -3.87
N ARG A 466 -16.19 5.43 -2.91
CA ARG A 466 -16.48 6.87 -2.90
C ARG A 466 -15.22 7.70 -2.72
N LEU A 467 -14.34 7.30 -1.80
CA LEU A 467 -13.05 7.95 -1.57
C LEU A 467 -12.18 7.93 -2.83
N ARG A 468 -12.10 6.80 -3.53
CA ARG A 468 -11.35 6.68 -4.80
C ARG A 468 -11.94 7.54 -5.90
N GLN A 469 -13.26 7.62 -6.02
CA GLN A 469 -13.93 8.51 -7.00
C GLN A 469 -13.65 9.98 -6.70
N GLN A 470 -13.79 10.40 -5.44
CA GLN A 470 -13.50 11.77 -5.04
C GLN A 470 -12.04 12.12 -5.25
N TYR A 471 -11.13 11.22 -4.90
CA TYR A 471 -9.72 11.36 -5.22
C TYR A 471 -9.48 11.51 -6.73
N GLN A 472 -10.11 10.68 -7.56
CA GLN A 472 -9.98 10.74 -9.02
C GLN A 472 -10.49 12.08 -9.57
N MET A 473 -11.51 12.67 -8.97
CA MET A 473 -11.99 14.01 -9.35
C MET A 473 -10.99 15.09 -8.93
N LEU A 474 -10.61 15.14 -7.66
CA LEU A 474 -9.79 16.22 -7.11
C LEU A 474 -8.35 16.20 -7.62
N SER A 475 -7.76 15.01 -7.77
CA SER A 475 -6.34 14.85 -8.14
C SER A 475 -5.98 15.31 -9.56
N SER A 476 -6.94 15.84 -10.34
CA SER A 476 -6.63 16.48 -11.63
C SER A 476 -5.91 17.80 -11.43
N ASP A 477 -6.17 18.46 -10.29
CA ASP A 477 -5.37 19.58 -9.81
C ASP A 477 -4.23 19.03 -8.92
N PRO A 478 -2.95 19.19 -9.32
CA PRO A 478 -1.80 18.77 -8.51
C PRO A 478 -1.71 19.44 -7.13
N ASN A 479 -2.36 20.60 -6.94
CA ASN A 479 -2.37 21.35 -5.69
C ASN A 479 -3.51 20.95 -4.75
N SER A 480 -4.45 20.12 -5.21
CA SER A 480 -5.51 19.57 -4.38
C SER A 480 -4.98 18.56 -3.37
N LEU A 481 -5.69 18.41 -2.24
CA LEU A 481 -5.40 17.39 -1.22
C LEU A 481 -3.94 17.47 -0.75
N ALA A 482 -3.60 18.61 -0.13
CA ALA A 482 -2.24 18.93 0.32
C ALA A 482 -1.71 17.86 1.29
N ASN A 483 -2.57 17.39 2.19
CA ASN A 483 -2.33 16.24 3.05
C ASN A 483 -3.37 15.17 2.72
N LEU A 484 -3.13 14.36 1.68
CA LEU A 484 -4.15 13.50 1.07
C LEU A 484 -4.92 12.60 2.05
N ASP A 485 -4.23 11.95 2.97
CA ASP A 485 -4.78 11.04 3.97
C ASP A 485 -5.67 11.75 5.00
N GLN A 486 -5.50 13.05 5.18
CA GLN A 486 -6.26 13.90 6.08
C GLN A 486 -7.37 14.68 5.36
N ASP A 487 -7.02 15.33 4.26
CA ASP A 487 -7.92 16.19 3.49
C ASP A 487 -9.04 15.40 2.85
N LEU A 488 -8.79 14.18 2.35
CA LEU A 488 -9.82 13.42 1.65
C LEU A 488 -10.98 12.99 2.58
N PRO A 489 -10.73 12.40 3.77
CA PRO A 489 -11.79 12.16 4.75
C PRO A 489 -12.54 13.44 5.16
N ASN A 490 -11.83 14.52 5.47
CA ASN A 490 -12.44 15.79 5.87
C ASN A 490 -13.27 16.43 4.74
N ASN A 491 -12.85 16.28 3.48
CA ASN A 491 -13.60 16.73 2.33
C ASN A 491 -14.91 15.92 2.18
N MET A 492 -14.87 14.62 2.46
CA MET A 492 -16.00 13.71 2.37
C MET A 492 -16.89 13.66 3.62
N ILE A 493 -16.65 14.52 4.62
CA ILE A 493 -17.29 14.47 5.96
C ILE A 493 -18.84 14.47 5.93
N HIS A 494 -19.45 15.04 4.89
CA HIS A 494 -20.91 15.11 4.74
C HIS A 494 -21.52 13.84 4.14
N GLU A 495 -20.72 13.06 3.42
CA GLU A 495 -21.16 11.85 2.69
C GLU A 495 -20.69 10.57 3.38
N ILE A 496 -19.56 10.65 4.08
CA ILE A 496 -18.92 9.58 4.84
C ILE A 496 -18.73 10.10 6.27
N PRO A 497 -19.64 9.76 7.20
CA PRO A 497 -19.59 10.27 8.56
C PRO A 497 -18.29 9.88 9.28
N ILE A 498 -17.77 10.82 10.06
CA ILE A 498 -16.57 10.69 10.90
C ILE A 498 -17.01 10.75 12.36
N PHE A 499 -16.73 9.70 13.13
CA PHE A 499 -16.85 9.77 14.58
C PHE A 499 -15.67 10.58 15.14
N SER A 500 -15.94 11.58 15.97
CA SER A 500 -14.88 12.40 16.56
C SER A 500 -14.39 11.74 17.85
N LEU A 501 -13.17 11.19 17.83
CA LEU A 501 -12.57 10.58 19.01
C LEU A 501 -12.31 11.64 20.10
N PRO A 502 -12.38 11.25 21.38
CA PRO A 502 -11.97 12.10 22.50
C PRO A 502 -10.56 12.67 22.31
N LYS A 503 -10.34 13.93 22.70
CA LYS A 503 -9.08 14.66 22.45
C LYS A 503 -7.86 13.99 23.09
N GLU A 504 -8.04 13.28 24.19
CA GLU A 504 -6.96 12.56 24.86
C GLU A 504 -6.36 11.42 24.02
N TRP A 505 -7.03 10.98 22.96
CA TRP A 505 -6.51 9.95 22.06
C TRP A 505 -5.29 10.38 21.28
N LEU A 506 -5.07 11.68 21.06
CA LEU A 506 -3.92 12.16 20.32
C LEU A 506 -3.43 13.48 20.89
N TRP A 507 -2.23 13.46 21.46
CA TRP A 507 -1.53 14.68 21.84
C TRP A 507 -0.33 14.91 20.93
N CYS A 508 -0.07 16.17 20.62
CA CYS A 508 1.14 16.55 19.93
C CYS A 508 1.60 17.94 20.39
N GLU A 509 2.92 18.11 20.60
CA GLU A 509 3.48 19.33 21.21
C GLU A 509 3.11 20.59 20.46
N THR A 510 3.03 20.51 19.12
CA THR A 510 2.79 21.70 18.32
C THR A 510 1.40 22.25 18.57
N TRP A 511 0.36 21.42 18.64
CA TRP A 511 -1.02 21.90 18.65
C TRP A 511 -1.71 21.83 20.02
N CYS A 512 -1.21 20.96 20.90
CA CYS A 512 -1.83 20.68 22.19
C CYS A 512 -1.07 21.34 23.34
N ALA A 513 -1.77 21.70 24.42
CA ALA A 513 -1.19 22.31 25.61
C ALA A 513 -0.37 21.29 26.44
N ASP A 514 0.68 21.76 27.12
CA ASP A 514 1.63 20.87 27.83
C ASP A 514 0.99 20.08 28.98
N ASN A 515 -0.04 20.62 29.62
CA ASN A 515 -0.77 19.94 30.69
C ASN A 515 -1.58 18.73 30.20
N GLU A 516 -2.03 18.75 28.94
CA GLU A 516 -2.80 17.67 28.31
C GLU A 516 -1.95 16.42 28.06
N LEU A 517 -0.61 16.55 28.01
CA LEU A 517 0.33 15.43 27.86
C LEU A 517 0.19 14.40 28.99
N ARG A 518 -0.28 14.81 30.17
CA ARG A 518 -0.44 13.93 31.34
C ARG A 518 -1.56 12.89 31.16
N THR A 519 -2.59 13.25 30.41
CA THR A 519 -3.76 12.40 30.15
C THR A 519 -3.75 11.82 28.73
N ALA A 520 -2.74 12.15 27.93
CA ALA A 520 -2.60 11.69 26.56
C ALA A 520 -2.44 10.16 26.50
N LYS A 521 -3.31 9.52 25.71
CA LYS A 521 -3.32 8.09 25.41
C LYS A 521 -2.32 7.73 24.33
N THR A 522 -2.17 8.58 23.31
CA THR A 522 -1.07 8.49 22.34
C THR A 522 -0.41 9.86 22.13
N ILE A 523 0.85 9.82 21.72
CA ILE A 523 1.67 11.00 21.48
C ILE A 523 2.20 10.94 20.06
N ASP A 524 1.86 11.93 19.24
CA ASP A 524 2.34 12.10 17.89
C ASP A 524 3.47 13.14 17.79
N LEU A 525 4.51 12.80 17.03
CA LEU A 525 5.68 13.65 16.79
C LEU A 525 5.45 14.56 15.57
N CYS A 526 4.32 15.27 15.56
CA CYS A 526 3.90 16.18 14.50
C CYS A 526 4.99 17.19 14.09
N ASN A 527 4.93 17.69 12.85
CA ASN A 527 5.84 18.75 12.41
C ASN A 527 5.50 20.10 13.08
N ASN A 528 6.53 20.91 13.33
CA ASN A 528 6.38 22.23 13.94
C ASN A 528 6.70 23.30 12.89
N PRO A 529 5.76 24.21 12.54
CA PRO A 529 6.01 25.25 11.55
C PRO A 529 6.93 26.38 12.06
N LEU A 530 7.10 26.52 13.38
CA LEU A 530 7.95 27.54 14.01
C LEU A 530 9.40 27.08 14.21
N THR A 531 9.67 25.77 14.19
CA THR A 531 11.00 25.23 14.47
C THR A 531 11.38 24.09 13.52
N LYS A 532 12.68 23.93 13.25
CA LYS A 532 13.22 22.83 12.44
C LYS A 532 13.92 21.77 13.30
N GLU A 533 13.47 21.57 14.55
CA GLU A 533 14.05 20.57 15.44
C GLU A 533 13.86 19.15 14.85
N PRO A 534 14.94 18.35 14.71
CA PRO A 534 14.83 16.97 14.22
C PRO A 534 13.92 16.10 15.09
N LYS A 535 13.10 15.24 14.47
CA LYS A 535 12.13 14.37 15.17
C LYS A 535 12.76 13.54 16.29
N LEU A 536 13.95 12.96 16.07
CA LEU A 536 14.65 12.16 17.07
C LEU A 536 15.01 12.94 18.34
N LYS A 537 15.48 14.19 18.18
CA LYS A 537 15.81 15.06 19.31
C LYS A 537 14.56 15.43 20.10
N ARG A 538 13.48 15.72 19.37
CA ARG A 538 12.17 16.04 19.93
C ARG A 538 11.57 14.87 20.72
N ALA A 539 11.64 13.66 20.17
CA ALA A 539 11.16 12.45 20.81
C ALA A 539 11.79 12.25 22.20
N LYS A 540 13.12 12.33 22.28
CA LYS A 540 13.89 12.21 23.54
C LYS A 540 13.57 13.31 24.55
N ARG A 541 13.20 14.51 24.08
CA ARG A 541 12.88 15.66 24.93
C ARG A 541 11.46 15.59 25.50
N ILE A 542 10.49 15.20 24.68
CA ILE A 542 9.06 15.20 25.05
C ILE A 542 8.68 13.94 25.82
N ILE A 543 9.11 12.78 25.34
CA ILE A 543 8.62 11.48 25.79
C ILE A 543 9.68 10.87 26.70
N LYS A 544 9.42 10.86 28.02
CA LYS A 544 10.40 10.46 29.05
C LYS A 544 10.89 9.02 28.86
N GLU A 545 9.96 8.14 28.52
CA GLU A 545 10.18 6.71 28.30
C GLU A 545 10.77 6.39 26.92
N TRP A 546 10.93 7.37 26.03
CA TRP A 546 11.34 7.11 24.64
C TRP A 546 12.72 6.46 24.54
N THR A 547 13.68 6.95 25.32
CA THR A 547 15.05 6.40 25.31
C THR A 547 15.08 4.96 25.83
N GLU A 548 14.21 4.61 26.77
CA GLU A 548 14.09 3.25 27.27
C GLU A 548 13.52 2.31 26.20
N LEU A 549 12.42 2.71 25.55
CA LEU A 549 11.81 1.94 24.46
C LEU A 549 12.79 1.73 23.30
N ASP A 550 13.48 2.80 22.90
CA ASP A 550 14.47 2.79 21.83
C ASP A 550 15.64 1.86 22.14
N ASN A 551 16.19 1.92 23.37
CA ASN A 551 17.26 1.03 23.80
C ASN A 551 16.82 -0.43 23.83
N GLU A 552 15.58 -0.73 24.20
CA GLU A 552 15.07 -2.10 24.22
C GLU A 552 14.95 -2.68 22.81
N VAL A 553 14.34 -1.93 21.88
CA VAL A 553 14.25 -2.34 20.47
C VAL A 553 15.65 -2.51 19.87
N GLN A 554 16.57 -1.59 20.17
CA GLN A 554 17.96 -1.68 19.71
C GLN A 554 18.66 -2.92 20.29
N ALA A 555 18.42 -3.28 21.55
CA ALA A 555 19.00 -4.48 22.14
C ALA A 555 18.52 -5.75 21.45
N VAL A 556 17.28 -5.79 20.93
CA VAL A 556 16.82 -6.90 20.07
C VAL A 556 17.59 -6.91 18.76
N ALA A 557 17.73 -5.76 18.10
CA ALA A 557 18.48 -5.64 16.84
C ALA A 557 19.93 -6.10 17.00
N ASP A 558 20.62 -5.67 18.04
CA ASP A 558 22.01 -6.04 18.32
C ASP A 558 22.17 -7.56 18.54
N ARG A 559 21.21 -8.20 19.22
CA ARG A 559 21.19 -9.67 19.39
C ARG A 559 21.01 -10.38 18.05
N VAL A 560 20.09 -9.91 17.20
CA VAL A 560 19.83 -10.49 15.88
C VAL A 560 21.06 -10.36 14.99
N GLU A 561 21.71 -9.20 14.97
CA GLU A 561 22.94 -8.99 14.19
C GLU A 561 24.08 -9.88 14.70
N ALA A 562 24.23 -10.04 16.02
CA ALA A 562 25.24 -10.91 16.62
C ALA A 562 25.01 -12.40 16.28
N ASP A 563 23.76 -12.87 16.31
CA ASP A 563 23.42 -14.26 16.00
C ASP A 563 23.57 -14.56 14.50
N ALA A 564 23.22 -13.61 13.62
CA ALA A 564 23.48 -13.72 12.19
C ALA A 564 24.99 -13.81 11.89
N ALA A 565 25.82 -13.00 12.56
CA ALA A 565 27.27 -13.05 12.41
C ALA A 565 27.85 -14.41 12.84
N LYS A 566 27.36 -14.99 13.94
CA LYS A 566 27.77 -16.34 14.38
C LYS A 566 27.39 -17.43 13.38
N ALA A 567 26.18 -17.38 12.83
CA ALA A 567 25.70 -18.35 11.84
C ALA A 567 26.54 -18.33 10.55
N ILE A 568 26.96 -17.14 10.10
CA ILE A 568 27.88 -16.99 8.95
C ILE A 568 29.26 -17.56 9.26
N GLY A 569 29.77 -17.31 10.48
CA GLY A 569 31.06 -17.84 10.94
C GLY A 569 31.08 -19.37 10.98
N GLN A 570 29.99 -20.00 11.44
CA GLN A 570 29.86 -21.46 11.48
C GLN A 570 29.79 -22.08 10.08
N LYS A 571 29.00 -21.52 9.15
CA LYS A 571 28.95 -22.02 7.76
C LYS A 571 30.31 -21.98 7.05
N ARG A 572 31.11 -20.94 7.29
CA ARG A 572 32.48 -20.88 6.75
C ARG A 572 33.42 -21.91 7.37
N HIS A 573 33.15 -22.35 8.59
CA HIS A 573 33.92 -23.39 9.27
C HIS A 573 33.53 -24.80 8.82
N ASP A 574 32.27 -25.01 8.40
CA ASP A 574 31.78 -26.30 7.91
C ASP A 574 32.05 -26.53 6.40
N GLU A 575 32.39 -25.47 5.66
CA GLU A 575 32.80 -25.50 4.24
C GLU A 575 34.33 -25.55 4.03
N LEU A 576 35.11 -25.57 5.11
CA LEU A 576 36.57 -25.77 5.14
C LEU A 576 36.90 -27.14 5.75
#